data_AF-A0A8J1UA08-F1
#
_entry.id   AF-A0A8J1UA08-F1
#
_cell.length_a   1.000
_cell.length_b   1.000
_cell.length_c   1.000
_cell.angle_alpha   90.00
_cell.angle_beta   90.00
_cell.angle_gamma   90.00
#
_symmetry.space_group_name_H-M   'P 1'
#
loop_
_entity.id
_entity.type
_entity.pdbx_description
1 polymer ?
#
loop_
_entity_poly.entity_id
_entity_poly.type
_entity_poly.pdbx_seq_one_letter_code
_entity_poly.pdbx_strand_id
1 'polypeptide(L)'
;MQSHTLLTTIILGTLISQGFTKPMSLDNSRTDDSSSTEEEDNTNSIEEEDGPDDGLGNPDERGDGDMRGWEDLMGPPDDNPMFRNVINRKYWGTYLWTDGIVPYEFQEDKYLAVDELTRNLTLEAIEWLNDQSAIFGKACLQIRPKTPSDVDFIRFESRSGCFADVAKRGRGQIVSLGPGCAKKGVIAHEILHVLGFYHEQSRTDRDEYISVQWDNVKDGQNENFLIRQPIYITDKDITDYDFDSIMHYSAYAFNKESGLKTIIPKDNKLPKGILMGQRTHFSENDLKEIREMYGCTGPNGETYEDNSKRKPKTPKTKSETKENGGSQTKKTKSINTVQSKSNKEPKEKEGNQTKKIKKQNTAQSKNNKEDEGAFLFCDFESSSCKFSKDTSLDFGWTRSSGNTNTEDTGPSRDHTKGNKRGYYYYAEATGHAAQVGGTLSPKIPPGTYCLDFWFHMYGSQVGDFKVFLVEQGKKDRTKLLRTSGNQGDDWKNEQISIDAENKFQVAFVAAMKKNGDKGDVAIDDIRITSGSCQ
;
A
#
# COMPACT_ATOMS: atom_id res chain seq x y z
N MET A 1 43.53 -4.53 -51.93
CA MET A 1 43.46 -3.60 -53.07
C MET A 1 42.14 -3.86 -53.79
N GLN A 2 41.43 -2.82 -54.25
CA GLN A 2 40.18 -2.88 -55.06
C GLN A 2 39.00 -3.65 -54.38
N SER A 3 37.82 -3.10 -54.09
CA SER A 3 36.99 -2.05 -54.72
C SER A 3 36.60 -2.33 -56.16
N HIS A 4 35.29 -2.43 -56.43
CA HIS A 4 34.65 -1.61 -57.45
C HIS A 4 33.11 -1.54 -57.29
N THR A 5 32.59 -0.31 -57.37
CA THR A 5 31.16 0.04 -57.45
C THR A 5 30.64 -0.14 -58.89
N LEU A 6 29.33 -0.31 -59.07
CA LEU A 6 28.66 0.12 -60.31
C LEU A 6 27.32 0.81 -60.02
N LEU A 7 27.07 1.91 -60.74
CA LEU A 7 25.80 2.65 -60.80
C LEU A 7 25.11 2.38 -62.15
N THR A 8 23.80 2.57 -62.24
CA THR A 8 23.10 2.87 -63.50
C THR A 8 21.85 3.69 -63.22
N THR A 9 21.42 4.56 -64.15
CA THR A 9 20.56 5.73 -63.85
C THR A 9 19.67 6.11 -65.06
N ILE A 10 18.65 6.98 -64.84
CA ILE A 10 17.79 7.66 -65.85
C ILE A 10 16.73 6.68 -66.46
N ILE A 11 15.46 7.02 -66.78
CA ILE A 11 14.85 8.13 -67.55
C ILE A 11 13.48 8.63 -66.98
N LEU A 12 13.11 9.86 -67.38
CA LEU A 12 11.93 10.67 -67.04
C LEU A 12 10.55 10.13 -67.49
N GLY A 13 9.48 10.70 -66.92
CA GLY A 13 8.15 10.81 -67.55
C GLY A 13 7.21 11.80 -66.82
N THR A 14 6.73 12.85 -67.51
CA THR A 14 5.87 13.92 -66.93
C THR A 14 4.68 14.21 -67.85
N LEU A 15 3.48 14.45 -67.31
CA LEU A 15 2.32 14.98 -68.06
C LEU A 15 1.37 15.83 -67.16
N ILE A 16 0.49 16.63 -67.78
CA ILE A 16 -0.20 17.78 -67.15
C ILE A 16 -1.68 17.87 -67.59
N SER A 17 -2.59 18.23 -66.67
CA SER A 17 -3.90 18.87 -66.91
C SER A 17 -4.37 19.54 -65.60
N GLN A 18 -4.48 20.86 -65.45
CA GLN A 18 -5.61 21.78 -65.80
C GLN A 18 -6.97 21.40 -65.16
N GLY A 19 -7.72 22.31 -64.48
CA GLY A 19 -7.44 23.69 -64.03
C GLY A 19 -8.72 24.52 -63.73
N PHE A 20 -8.57 25.76 -63.23
CA PHE A 20 -9.59 26.86 -63.14
C PHE A 20 -10.79 26.65 -62.16
N THR A 21 -11.41 27.65 -61.46
CA THR A 21 -11.17 29.11 -61.34
C THR A 21 -11.60 29.74 -59.97
N LYS A 22 -11.31 31.04 -59.80
CA LYS A 22 -11.40 31.95 -58.63
C LYS A 22 -12.80 32.33 -58.06
N PRO A 23 -12.87 33.05 -56.90
CA PRO A 23 -14.09 33.39 -56.15
C PRO A 23 -14.52 34.88 -56.27
N MET A 24 -15.55 35.28 -55.50
CA MET A 24 -15.83 36.69 -55.12
C MET A 24 -16.43 36.81 -53.70
N SER A 25 -16.46 38.04 -53.16
CA SER A 25 -16.98 38.46 -51.85
C SER A 25 -17.77 39.78 -52.02
N LEU A 26 -18.65 40.17 -51.07
CA LEU A 26 -19.00 41.58 -50.77
C LEU A 26 -19.96 41.76 -49.55
N ASP A 27 -19.49 42.56 -48.59
CA ASP A 27 -20.13 43.56 -47.70
C ASP A 27 -21.62 43.52 -47.21
N ASN A 28 -21.77 43.39 -45.87
CA ASN A 28 -22.03 44.49 -44.89
C ASN A 28 -23.44 45.14 -44.69
N SER A 29 -23.63 45.69 -43.47
CA SER A 29 -24.67 46.60 -42.93
C SER A 29 -26.06 46.03 -42.54
N ARG A 30 -26.85 46.60 -41.60
CA ARG A 30 -26.64 47.34 -40.31
C ARG A 30 -28.04 47.52 -39.62
N THR A 31 -28.09 47.99 -38.37
CA THR A 31 -29.26 48.57 -37.63
C THR A 31 -30.38 47.60 -37.17
N ASP A 32 -31.11 47.81 -36.06
CA ASP A 32 -30.88 48.62 -34.83
C ASP A 32 -31.82 48.14 -33.67
N ASP A 33 -31.33 48.30 -32.42
CA ASP A 33 -31.98 48.75 -31.17
C ASP A 33 -33.35 48.20 -30.64
N SER A 34 -33.37 47.73 -29.37
CA SER A 34 -34.41 48.05 -28.35
C SER A 34 -34.10 47.42 -26.97
N SER A 35 -34.70 47.95 -25.89
CA SER A 35 -34.18 47.90 -24.51
C SER A 35 -34.99 47.08 -23.47
N SER A 36 -34.32 46.76 -22.35
CA SER A 36 -34.88 46.39 -21.02
C SER A 36 -35.59 45.02 -20.92
N THR A 37 -35.67 44.35 -19.76
CA THR A 37 -35.58 44.77 -18.34
C THR A 37 -34.72 43.84 -17.47
N GLU A 38 -34.53 44.20 -16.19
CA GLU A 38 -33.79 43.44 -15.16
C GLU A 38 -34.63 42.28 -14.60
N GLU A 39 -33.99 41.16 -14.24
CA GLU A 39 -34.19 40.48 -12.94
C GLU A 39 -32.99 39.57 -12.65
N GLU A 40 -32.57 39.47 -11.38
CA GLU A 40 -31.45 38.62 -10.94
C GLU A 40 -31.97 37.24 -10.55
N ASP A 41 -31.28 36.17 -10.97
CA ASP A 41 -31.21 34.95 -10.14
C ASP A 41 -29.83 34.29 -10.27
N ASN A 42 -29.36 33.69 -9.17
CA ASN A 42 -27.93 33.43 -8.94
C ASN A 42 -27.65 31.95 -8.69
N THR A 43 -27.45 31.19 -9.76
CA THR A 43 -26.95 29.81 -9.72
C THR A 43 -25.58 29.71 -10.38
N ASN A 44 -24.53 29.78 -9.58
CA ASN A 44 -23.14 29.67 -10.04
C ASN A 44 -22.84 28.23 -10.51
N SER A 45 -23.00 27.98 -11.81
CA SER A 45 -22.65 26.71 -12.46
C SER A 45 -21.14 26.48 -12.43
N ILE A 46 -20.72 25.28 -12.05
CA ILE A 46 -19.34 24.82 -12.23
C ILE A 46 -19.24 24.32 -13.67
N GLU A 47 -18.26 24.85 -14.41
CA GLU A 47 -18.01 24.49 -15.80
C GLU A 47 -17.41 23.07 -15.87
N GLU A 48 -18.02 22.19 -16.65
CA GLU A 48 -17.46 20.89 -17.03
C GLU A 48 -16.69 21.09 -18.36
N GLU A 49 -15.38 20.82 -18.38
CA GLU A 49 -14.59 20.90 -19.62
C GLU A 49 -14.71 19.59 -20.42
N ASP A 50 -15.47 19.64 -21.52
CA ASP A 50 -15.57 18.54 -22.49
C ASP A 50 -14.23 18.25 -23.20
N GLY A 51 -13.71 17.04 -23.00
CA GLY A 51 -12.60 16.49 -23.80
C GLY A 51 -13.13 15.73 -25.04
N PRO A 52 -12.46 15.81 -26.20
CA PRO A 52 -13.00 15.30 -27.46
C PRO A 52 -12.96 13.76 -27.59
N ASP A 53 -13.97 13.24 -28.29
CA ASP A 53 -14.14 11.84 -28.73
C ASP A 53 -12.97 11.34 -29.60
N ASP A 54 -12.30 10.28 -29.15
CA ASP A 54 -11.60 9.33 -30.02
C ASP A 54 -12.06 7.89 -29.75
N GLY A 55 -12.42 7.16 -30.82
CA GLY A 55 -13.16 5.90 -30.78
C GLY A 55 -12.36 4.66 -30.32
N LEU A 56 -11.62 4.78 -29.21
CA LEU A 56 -10.89 3.71 -28.54
C LEU A 56 -11.50 3.46 -27.16
N GLY A 57 -11.61 2.18 -26.76
CA GLY A 57 -12.29 1.79 -25.52
C GLY A 57 -11.75 2.52 -24.28
N ASN A 58 -12.69 3.02 -23.46
CA ASN A 58 -12.48 3.94 -22.35
C ASN A 58 -11.25 3.54 -21.49
N PRO A 59 -10.30 4.45 -21.18
CA PRO A 59 -9.14 4.15 -20.34
C PRO A 59 -9.46 3.59 -18.95
N ASP A 60 -10.67 3.82 -18.42
CA ASP A 60 -11.13 3.29 -17.13
C ASP A 60 -11.56 1.81 -17.18
N GLU A 61 -12.12 1.34 -18.30
CA GLU A 61 -12.67 -0.04 -18.42
C GLU A 61 -11.60 -1.14 -18.35
N ARG A 62 -10.31 -0.79 -18.50
CA ARG A 62 -9.19 -1.74 -18.63
C ARG A 62 -8.67 -2.33 -17.30
N GLY A 63 -9.47 -2.32 -16.24
CA GLY A 63 -9.04 -2.77 -14.89
C GLY A 63 -10.12 -3.36 -13.98
N ASP A 64 -11.35 -3.55 -14.46
CA ASP A 64 -12.47 -4.19 -13.75
C ASP A 64 -12.65 -5.64 -14.25
N GLY A 65 -11.63 -6.50 -14.10
CA GLY A 65 -11.53 -7.81 -14.76
C GLY A 65 -12.59 -8.87 -14.41
N ASP A 66 -12.61 -9.96 -15.17
CA ASP A 66 -13.49 -11.14 -14.98
C ASP A 66 -12.93 -12.11 -13.92
N MET A 67 -13.78 -12.53 -12.97
CA MET A 67 -13.46 -13.54 -11.98
C MET A 67 -13.99 -14.92 -12.40
N ARG A 68 -13.10 -15.75 -12.96
CA ARG A 68 -13.42 -17.14 -13.31
C ARG A 68 -13.54 -18.06 -12.10
N GLY A 69 -14.72 -18.00 -11.48
CA GLY A 69 -15.25 -19.01 -10.58
C GLY A 69 -15.65 -20.29 -11.33
N TRP A 70 -16.02 -21.32 -10.58
CA TRP A 70 -16.32 -22.69 -11.06
C TRP A 70 -17.70 -23.18 -10.59
N GLU A 71 -18.46 -22.32 -9.92
CA GLU A 71 -19.56 -22.70 -9.05
C GLU A 71 -20.95 -22.67 -9.71
N ASP A 72 -21.11 -23.39 -10.81
CA ASP A 72 -22.42 -23.74 -11.39
C ASP A 72 -22.77 -25.22 -11.11
N LEU A 73 -22.88 -25.58 -9.83
CA LEU A 73 -23.43 -26.86 -9.34
C LEU A 73 -23.62 -26.87 -7.80
N MET A 74 -24.80 -27.32 -7.36
CA MET A 74 -25.29 -27.53 -5.97
C MET A 74 -26.01 -26.33 -5.30
N GLY A 75 -26.96 -26.64 -4.41
CA GLY A 75 -27.97 -25.71 -3.88
C GLY A 75 -28.10 -25.68 -2.34
N PRO A 76 -29.07 -24.89 -1.81
CA PRO A 76 -29.25 -24.56 -0.38
C PRO A 76 -29.80 -25.74 0.46
N PRO A 77 -29.85 -25.68 1.82
CA PRO A 77 -29.86 -24.50 2.72
C PRO A 77 -28.69 -24.51 3.75
N ASP A 78 -28.61 -23.81 4.91
CA ASP A 78 -29.58 -23.12 5.79
C ASP A 78 -28.98 -21.84 6.48
N ASP A 79 -29.86 -21.03 7.08
CA ASP A 79 -29.68 -20.02 8.15
C ASP A 79 -28.32 -19.29 8.36
N ASN A 80 -28.24 -18.06 7.80
CA ASN A 80 -27.61 -16.82 8.33
C ASN A 80 -26.29 -16.94 9.15
N PRO A 81 -25.17 -16.32 8.71
CA PRO A 81 -25.10 -14.89 8.35
C PRO A 81 -24.20 -14.58 7.13
N MET A 82 -23.63 -13.36 7.03
CA MET A 82 -22.17 -13.03 7.02
C MET A 82 -22.01 -11.50 6.76
N PHE A 83 -21.07 -10.80 6.09
CA PHE A 83 -20.27 -11.02 4.86
C PHE A 83 -19.00 -10.10 4.82
N ARG A 84 -18.03 -10.33 3.92
CA ARG A 84 -16.95 -9.41 3.42
C ARG A 84 -16.59 -9.77 1.97
N ASN A 85 -15.52 -9.23 1.37
CA ASN A 85 -15.10 -9.60 0.00
C ASN A 85 -14.24 -10.89 -0.11
N VAL A 86 -13.56 -11.36 0.94
CA VAL A 86 -12.62 -12.51 0.83
C VAL A 86 -13.26 -13.89 1.02
N ILE A 87 -12.58 -14.95 0.58
CA ILE A 87 -13.04 -16.34 0.70
C ILE A 87 -13.42 -16.73 2.14
N ASN A 88 -14.45 -17.57 2.26
CA ASN A 88 -15.02 -18.05 3.52
C ASN A 88 -13.93 -18.63 4.46
N ARG A 89 -13.92 -18.21 5.73
CA ARG A 89 -12.93 -18.62 6.74
C ARG A 89 -12.79 -20.15 6.88
N LYS A 90 -13.87 -20.92 6.65
CA LYS A 90 -13.82 -22.40 6.68
C LYS A 90 -12.93 -23.03 5.59
N TYR A 91 -12.66 -22.30 4.51
CA TYR A 91 -11.85 -22.75 3.38
C TYR A 91 -10.38 -22.36 3.48
N TRP A 92 -10.00 -21.51 4.44
CA TRP A 92 -8.65 -20.93 4.51
C TRP A 92 -7.53 -21.98 4.59
N GLY A 93 -7.68 -22.99 5.44
CA GLY A 93 -6.72 -24.08 5.60
C GLY A 93 -6.59 -25.04 4.40
N THR A 94 -7.34 -24.82 3.32
CA THR A 94 -7.22 -25.56 2.05
C THR A 94 -6.76 -24.65 0.91
N TYR A 95 -7.41 -23.48 0.76
CA TYR A 95 -7.31 -22.63 -0.43
C TYR A 95 -6.45 -21.37 -0.26
N LEU A 96 -5.99 -21.01 0.95
CA LEU A 96 -4.95 -19.98 1.07
C LEU A 96 -3.57 -20.54 0.69
N TRP A 97 -2.66 -19.64 0.36
CA TRP A 97 -1.26 -19.99 0.10
C TRP A 97 -0.55 -20.41 1.38
N THR A 98 0.12 -21.57 1.33
CA THR A 98 0.70 -22.21 2.51
C THR A 98 1.81 -21.34 3.09
N ASP A 99 1.76 -21.08 4.39
CA ASP A 99 2.68 -20.18 5.12
C ASP A 99 2.76 -18.76 4.52
N GLY A 100 1.75 -18.34 3.75
CA GLY A 100 1.71 -17.06 3.03
C GLY A 100 2.63 -16.97 1.81
N ILE A 101 3.26 -18.08 1.40
CA ILE A 101 4.23 -18.07 0.30
C ILE A 101 3.50 -18.27 -1.02
N VAL A 102 3.65 -17.32 -1.95
CA VAL A 102 3.12 -17.37 -3.32
C VAL A 102 4.30 -17.43 -4.30
N PRO A 103 4.73 -18.63 -4.74
CA PRO A 103 5.77 -18.74 -5.76
C PRO A 103 5.22 -18.27 -7.11
N TYR A 104 6.01 -17.51 -7.87
CA TYR A 104 5.62 -17.08 -9.23
C TYR A 104 6.68 -17.37 -10.29
N GLU A 105 6.23 -17.60 -11.52
CA GLU A 105 7.06 -17.56 -12.73
C GLU A 105 6.42 -16.67 -13.80
N PHE A 106 7.24 -16.16 -14.73
CA PHE A 106 6.76 -15.54 -15.96
C PHE A 106 6.79 -16.60 -17.08
N GLN A 107 5.83 -16.55 -17.99
CA GLN A 107 5.83 -17.42 -19.17
C GLN A 107 6.96 -17.04 -20.14
N GLU A 108 7.74 -18.05 -20.55
CA GLU A 108 8.86 -17.89 -21.50
C GLU A 108 8.44 -18.13 -22.96
N ASP A 109 7.29 -18.75 -23.21
CA ASP A 109 6.76 -18.86 -24.58
C ASP A 109 6.41 -17.48 -25.16
N LYS A 110 7.07 -17.13 -26.27
CA LYS A 110 6.96 -15.82 -26.94
C LYS A 110 5.55 -15.41 -27.41
N TYR A 111 4.56 -16.30 -27.41
CA TYR A 111 3.16 -15.97 -27.77
C TYR A 111 2.30 -15.67 -26.53
N LEU A 112 2.77 -16.03 -25.33
CA LEU A 112 2.07 -15.83 -24.05
C LEU A 112 2.94 -15.12 -22.99
N ALA A 113 4.18 -14.75 -23.32
CA ALA A 113 5.02 -13.91 -22.48
C ALA A 113 4.40 -12.52 -22.30
N VAL A 114 4.47 -11.98 -21.08
CA VAL A 114 4.18 -10.56 -20.83
C VAL A 114 5.30 -9.69 -21.39
N ASP A 115 4.97 -8.48 -21.86
CA ASP A 115 5.96 -7.51 -22.32
C ASP A 115 6.81 -6.97 -21.15
N GLU A 116 7.92 -6.30 -21.49
CA GLU A 116 8.90 -5.81 -20.50
C GLU A 116 8.33 -4.76 -19.53
N LEU A 117 7.43 -3.89 -19.99
CA LEU A 117 6.79 -2.88 -19.13
C LEU A 117 5.81 -3.56 -18.16
N THR A 118 4.93 -4.41 -18.66
CA THR A 118 4.02 -5.21 -17.83
C THR A 118 4.79 -6.07 -16.83
N ARG A 119 5.90 -6.69 -17.26
CA ARG A 119 6.77 -7.50 -16.39
C ARG A 119 7.38 -6.67 -15.26
N ASN A 120 7.89 -5.48 -15.54
CA ASN A 120 8.50 -4.62 -14.51
C ASN A 120 7.44 -4.07 -13.54
N LEU A 121 6.29 -3.60 -14.04
CA LEU A 121 5.15 -3.21 -13.22
C LEU A 121 4.59 -4.37 -12.38
N THR A 122 4.73 -5.62 -12.83
CA THR A 122 4.39 -6.82 -12.05
C THR A 122 5.34 -7.02 -10.89
N LEU A 123 6.65 -6.81 -11.09
CA LEU A 123 7.64 -6.87 -10.02
C LEU A 123 7.40 -5.76 -8.97
N GLU A 124 7.09 -4.53 -9.41
CA GLU A 124 6.70 -3.45 -8.49
C GLU A 124 5.41 -3.76 -7.72
N ALA A 125 4.40 -4.38 -8.34
CA ALA A 125 3.16 -4.76 -7.67
C ALA A 125 3.40 -5.87 -6.61
N ILE A 126 4.33 -6.79 -6.90
CA ILE A 126 4.76 -7.87 -6.01
C ILE A 126 5.53 -7.34 -4.80
N GLU A 127 6.49 -6.43 -5.02
CA GLU A 127 7.22 -5.74 -3.95
C GLU A 127 6.26 -4.95 -3.06
N TRP A 128 5.40 -4.13 -3.67
CA TRP A 128 4.39 -3.32 -2.98
C TRP A 128 3.42 -4.15 -2.13
N LEU A 129 3.02 -5.34 -2.58
CA LEU A 129 2.19 -6.27 -1.79
C LEU A 129 2.94 -6.90 -0.61
N ASN A 130 4.18 -7.34 -0.82
CA ASN A 130 5.02 -7.88 0.24
C ASN A 130 5.25 -6.83 1.36
N ASP A 131 5.53 -5.59 0.97
CA ASP A 131 5.79 -4.48 1.89
C ASP A 131 4.56 -4.06 2.69
N GLN A 132 3.43 -3.80 2.00
CA GLN A 132 2.23 -3.27 2.65
C GLN A 132 1.50 -4.32 3.49
N SER A 133 1.60 -5.61 3.16
CA SER A 133 1.02 -6.68 3.98
C SER A 133 1.80 -6.91 5.28
N ALA A 134 3.13 -6.74 5.27
CA ALA A 134 4.02 -7.00 6.40
C ALA A 134 3.65 -6.21 7.68
N ILE A 135 3.92 -6.80 8.84
CA ILE A 135 3.72 -6.14 10.13
C ILE A 135 4.99 -6.22 10.99
N PHE A 136 5.40 -5.08 11.56
CA PHE A 136 6.64 -4.92 12.34
C PHE A 136 7.93 -5.30 11.59
N GLY A 137 7.92 -5.23 10.25
CA GLY A 137 9.04 -5.64 9.40
C GLY A 137 9.10 -7.15 9.15
N LYS A 138 8.11 -7.93 9.60
CA LYS A 138 7.99 -9.34 9.27
C LYS A 138 6.99 -9.56 8.13
N ALA A 139 7.47 -10.15 7.04
CA ALA A 139 6.63 -10.68 5.97
C ALA A 139 5.78 -11.86 6.49
N CYS A 140 4.47 -11.79 6.23
CA CYS A 140 3.49 -12.84 6.49
C CYS A 140 2.76 -13.27 5.21
N LEU A 141 2.88 -12.45 4.15
CA LEU A 141 2.72 -12.84 2.76
C LEU A 141 4.12 -12.72 2.12
N GLN A 142 4.47 -13.66 1.24
CA GLN A 142 5.73 -13.61 0.50
C GLN A 142 5.51 -14.09 -0.94
N ILE A 143 5.24 -13.15 -1.83
CA ILE A 143 5.16 -13.37 -3.27
C ILE A 143 6.58 -13.29 -3.83
N ARG A 144 7.13 -14.40 -4.33
CA ARG A 144 8.57 -14.52 -4.66
C ARG A 144 8.85 -15.47 -5.84
N PRO A 145 10.01 -15.39 -6.52
CA PRO A 145 10.33 -16.26 -7.63
C PRO A 145 10.23 -17.76 -7.30
N LYS A 146 9.72 -18.54 -8.24
CA LYS A 146 9.56 -19.99 -8.13
C LYS A 146 10.90 -20.72 -8.07
N THR A 147 10.98 -21.76 -7.24
CA THR A 147 12.07 -22.73 -7.17
C THR A 147 11.66 -24.09 -7.76
N PRO A 148 12.61 -25.01 -8.00
CA PRO A 148 12.29 -26.38 -8.40
C PRO A 148 11.48 -27.18 -7.36
N SER A 149 11.43 -26.76 -6.09
CA SER A 149 10.67 -27.44 -5.04
C SER A 149 9.20 -27.02 -4.94
N ASP A 150 8.81 -25.92 -5.59
CA ASP A 150 7.44 -25.43 -5.56
C ASP A 150 6.55 -26.21 -6.53
N VAL A 151 5.55 -26.91 -5.98
CA VAL A 151 4.52 -27.65 -6.73
C VAL A 151 3.37 -26.72 -7.12
N ASP A 152 2.99 -25.82 -6.22
CA ASP A 152 1.95 -24.82 -6.40
C ASP A 152 2.58 -23.43 -6.53
N PHE A 153 2.14 -22.69 -7.55
CA PHE A 153 2.69 -21.41 -7.97
C PHE A 153 1.71 -20.72 -8.93
N ILE A 154 1.92 -19.43 -9.19
CA ILE A 154 1.24 -18.67 -10.24
C ILE A 154 2.15 -18.47 -11.47
N ARG A 155 1.55 -18.39 -12.65
CA ARG A 155 2.23 -17.98 -13.89
C ARG A 155 1.59 -16.74 -14.48
N PHE A 156 2.40 -15.70 -14.68
CA PHE A 156 1.99 -14.52 -15.43
C PHE A 156 2.07 -14.77 -16.94
N GLU A 157 0.96 -14.55 -17.64
CA GLU A 157 0.83 -14.73 -19.09
C GLU A 157 0.12 -13.54 -19.73
N SER A 158 0.51 -13.15 -20.96
CA SER A 158 -0.29 -12.22 -21.76
C SER A 158 -1.37 -12.99 -22.52
N ARG A 159 -2.63 -12.84 -22.09
CA ARG A 159 -3.82 -13.35 -22.80
C ARG A 159 -4.75 -12.19 -23.13
N SER A 160 -6.00 -12.48 -23.49
CA SER A 160 -7.01 -11.43 -23.68
C SER A 160 -7.58 -11.00 -22.33
N GLY A 161 -7.44 -9.72 -22.00
CA GLY A 161 -7.93 -9.13 -20.74
C GLY A 161 -7.05 -9.36 -19.52
N CYS A 162 -7.51 -8.80 -18.39
CA CYS A 162 -6.94 -9.00 -17.06
C CYS A 162 -7.85 -9.97 -16.31
N PHE A 163 -7.28 -11.02 -15.71
CA PHE A 163 -8.00 -11.97 -14.84
C PHE A 163 -7.03 -12.83 -14.02
N ALA A 164 -7.50 -13.35 -12.90
CA ALA A 164 -6.86 -14.44 -12.15
C ALA A 164 -7.88 -15.36 -11.48
N ASP A 165 -7.50 -16.62 -11.26
CA ASP A 165 -8.31 -17.56 -10.48
C ASP A 165 -8.30 -17.16 -8.99
N VAL A 166 -9.48 -17.03 -8.37
CA VAL A 166 -9.57 -16.65 -6.94
C VAL A 166 -9.01 -17.77 -6.06
N ALA A 167 -8.10 -17.40 -5.14
CA ALA A 167 -7.38 -18.26 -4.20
C ALA A 167 -6.46 -19.34 -4.84
N LYS A 168 -5.75 -20.12 -4.02
CA LYS A 168 -4.82 -21.17 -4.49
C LYS A 168 -5.58 -22.31 -5.18
N ARG A 169 -5.39 -22.43 -6.49
CA ARG A 169 -5.73 -23.59 -7.34
C ARG A 169 -4.53 -24.50 -7.58
N GLY A 170 -3.32 -23.94 -7.51
CA GLY A 170 -2.06 -24.66 -7.57
C GLY A 170 -1.56 -24.97 -8.98
N ARG A 171 -0.45 -25.73 -9.07
CA ARG A 171 0.15 -26.24 -10.32
C ARG A 171 0.40 -25.24 -11.46
N GLY A 172 0.64 -23.97 -11.17
CA GLY A 172 0.84 -22.94 -12.19
C GLY A 172 -0.46 -22.35 -12.73
N GLN A 173 -1.36 -21.97 -11.82
CA GLN A 173 -2.57 -21.21 -12.15
C GLN A 173 -2.21 -19.88 -12.81
N ILE A 174 -3.06 -19.40 -13.71
CA ILE A 174 -2.72 -18.31 -14.62
C ILE A 174 -3.20 -16.98 -14.04
N VAL A 175 -2.31 -15.98 -14.08
CA VAL A 175 -2.67 -14.56 -13.98
C VAL A 175 -2.49 -13.96 -15.37
N SER A 176 -3.59 -13.51 -15.99
CA SER A 176 -3.54 -12.85 -17.29
C SER A 176 -3.25 -11.38 -17.13
N LEU A 177 -2.16 -10.92 -17.74
CA LEU A 177 -1.79 -9.53 -17.89
C LEU A 177 -1.71 -9.21 -19.39
N GLY A 178 -2.88 -9.12 -20.01
CA GLY A 178 -3.06 -8.79 -21.42
C GLY A 178 -2.82 -7.32 -21.77
N PRO A 179 -2.98 -6.95 -23.05
CA PRO A 179 -2.95 -5.57 -23.51
C PRO A 179 -3.96 -4.70 -22.73
N GLY A 180 -3.46 -3.67 -22.05
CA GLY A 180 -4.24 -2.78 -21.18
C GLY A 180 -4.00 -2.99 -19.68
N CYS A 181 -3.53 -4.17 -19.25
CA CYS A 181 -3.28 -4.50 -17.85
C CYS A 181 -1.99 -3.90 -17.27
N ALA A 182 -1.21 -3.16 -18.07
CA ALA A 182 0.06 -2.53 -17.72
C ALA A 182 -0.13 -1.30 -16.79
N LYS A 183 -0.77 -1.48 -15.63
CA LYS A 183 -0.95 -0.50 -14.57
C LYS A 183 -0.69 -1.20 -13.22
N LYS A 184 0.21 -0.69 -12.37
CA LYS A 184 0.62 -1.37 -11.12
C LYS A 184 -0.56 -1.80 -10.24
N GLY A 185 -1.56 -0.94 -10.06
CA GLY A 185 -2.76 -1.26 -9.26
C GLY A 185 -3.72 -2.27 -9.91
N VAL A 186 -3.74 -2.39 -11.25
CA VAL A 186 -4.49 -3.47 -11.93
C VAL A 186 -3.78 -4.80 -11.71
N ILE A 187 -2.46 -4.84 -11.83
CA ILE A 187 -1.69 -6.05 -11.57
C ILE A 187 -1.82 -6.47 -10.09
N ALA A 188 -1.83 -5.52 -9.16
CA ALA A 188 -2.08 -5.78 -7.74
C ALA A 188 -3.51 -6.34 -7.48
N HIS A 189 -4.54 -5.82 -8.16
CA HIS A 189 -5.91 -6.34 -8.11
C HIS A 189 -5.99 -7.81 -8.54
N GLU A 190 -5.37 -8.18 -9.67
CA GLU A 190 -5.30 -9.58 -10.12
C GLU A 190 -4.55 -10.47 -9.11
N ILE A 191 -3.53 -9.94 -8.44
CA ILE A 191 -2.83 -10.68 -7.39
C ILE A 191 -3.69 -10.81 -6.12
N LEU A 192 -4.52 -9.83 -5.75
CA LEU A 192 -5.47 -10.00 -4.64
C LEU A 192 -6.49 -11.11 -4.89
N HIS A 193 -6.94 -11.31 -6.14
CA HIS A 193 -7.71 -12.51 -6.50
C HIS A 193 -6.93 -13.79 -6.18
N VAL A 194 -5.65 -13.90 -6.60
CA VAL A 194 -4.77 -15.04 -6.22
C VAL A 194 -4.68 -15.23 -4.70
N LEU A 195 -4.68 -14.15 -3.91
CA LEU A 195 -4.65 -14.22 -2.44
C LEU A 195 -5.95 -14.73 -1.83
N GLY A 196 -7.08 -14.63 -2.54
CA GLY A 196 -8.40 -15.08 -2.09
C GLY A 196 -9.46 -13.98 -1.95
N PHE A 197 -9.29 -12.83 -2.60
CA PHE A 197 -10.29 -11.76 -2.66
C PHE A 197 -11.27 -11.99 -3.81
N TYR A 198 -12.56 -11.77 -3.57
CA TYR A 198 -13.52 -11.42 -4.61
C TYR A 198 -13.63 -9.89 -4.70
N HIS A 199 -14.40 -9.37 -5.65
CA HIS A 199 -14.67 -7.93 -5.73
C HIS A 199 -15.62 -7.43 -4.62
N GLU A 200 -15.41 -6.20 -4.15
CA GLU A 200 -16.20 -5.60 -3.06
C GLU A 200 -17.69 -5.48 -3.42
N GLN A 201 -18.03 -5.06 -4.66
CA GLN A 201 -19.43 -4.96 -5.10
C GLN A 201 -20.13 -6.33 -5.24
N SER A 202 -19.40 -7.45 -5.09
CA SER A 202 -19.96 -8.81 -5.08
C SER A 202 -20.30 -9.32 -3.67
N ARG A 203 -20.00 -8.54 -2.62
CA ARG A 203 -20.42 -8.80 -1.24
C ARG A 203 -21.93 -8.97 -1.10
N THR A 204 -22.36 -9.82 -0.18
CA THR A 204 -23.79 -10.11 0.02
C THR A 204 -24.51 -9.13 0.96
N ASP A 205 -23.81 -8.13 1.50
CA ASP A 205 -24.38 -6.90 2.08
C ASP A 205 -24.33 -5.69 1.11
N ARG A 206 -23.79 -5.83 -0.12
CA ARG A 206 -23.55 -4.69 -1.03
C ARG A 206 -24.79 -3.87 -1.34
N ASP A 207 -25.98 -4.49 -1.38
CA ASP A 207 -27.25 -3.80 -1.60
C ASP A 207 -27.67 -2.90 -0.42
N GLU A 208 -26.99 -2.93 0.73
CA GLU A 208 -27.11 -1.90 1.77
C GLU A 208 -26.32 -0.61 1.43
N TYR A 209 -25.38 -0.65 0.49
CA TYR A 209 -24.38 0.39 0.24
C TYR A 209 -24.43 1.00 -1.17
N ILE A 210 -24.68 0.16 -2.18
CA ILE A 210 -24.77 0.54 -3.59
C ILE A 210 -26.09 0.04 -4.22
N SER A 211 -26.30 0.42 -5.47
CA SER A 211 -27.37 -0.06 -6.34
C SER A 211 -26.81 -0.29 -7.75
N VAL A 212 -27.12 -1.44 -8.34
CA VAL A 212 -26.72 -1.77 -9.72
C VAL A 212 -27.80 -1.30 -10.68
N GLN A 213 -27.41 -0.51 -11.67
CA GLN A 213 -28.28 -0.02 -12.74
C GLN A 213 -28.27 -1.02 -13.90
N TRP A 214 -29.05 -2.08 -13.77
CA TRP A 214 -29.01 -3.24 -14.68
C TRP A 214 -29.25 -2.89 -16.16
N ASP A 215 -30.08 -1.88 -16.44
CA ASP A 215 -30.35 -1.41 -17.82
C ASP A 215 -29.14 -0.69 -18.46
N ASN A 216 -28.20 -0.19 -17.64
CA ASN A 216 -26.95 0.42 -18.07
C ASN A 216 -25.82 -0.59 -18.24
N VAL A 217 -25.99 -1.85 -17.79
CA VAL A 217 -24.98 -2.90 -17.93
C VAL A 217 -24.98 -3.44 -19.36
N LYS A 218 -23.78 -3.63 -19.91
CA LYS A 218 -23.56 -4.19 -21.24
C LYS A 218 -24.16 -5.59 -21.38
N ASP A 219 -24.86 -5.81 -22.50
CA ASP A 219 -25.60 -7.05 -22.75
C ASP A 219 -24.69 -8.28 -22.60
N GLY A 220 -25.02 -9.16 -21.65
CA GLY A 220 -24.25 -10.35 -21.32
C GLY A 220 -23.10 -10.14 -20.33
N GLN A 221 -23.05 -9.02 -19.59
CA GLN A 221 -22.05 -8.78 -18.51
C GLN A 221 -22.68 -8.73 -17.10
N ASN A 222 -23.98 -9.02 -16.98
CA ASN A 222 -24.73 -8.99 -15.73
C ASN A 222 -24.15 -9.93 -14.65
N GLU A 223 -23.47 -11.01 -15.05
CA GLU A 223 -22.85 -11.97 -14.12
C GLU A 223 -21.74 -11.35 -13.26
N ASN A 224 -21.03 -10.35 -13.77
CA ASN A 224 -19.98 -9.60 -13.04
C ASN A 224 -20.54 -8.77 -11.87
N PHE A 225 -21.85 -8.54 -11.85
CA PHE A 225 -22.58 -7.79 -10.82
C PHE A 225 -23.40 -8.71 -9.89
N LEU A 226 -23.30 -10.03 -10.04
CA LEU A 226 -23.98 -10.97 -9.15
C LEU A 226 -23.31 -10.97 -7.77
N ILE A 227 -24.17 -11.01 -6.75
CA ILE A 227 -23.77 -11.22 -5.37
C ILE A 227 -23.25 -12.65 -5.21
N ARG A 228 -22.06 -12.82 -4.63
CA ARG A 228 -21.49 -14.14 -4.33
C ARG A 228 -22.33 -14.83 -3.24
N GLN A 229 -22.50 -16.15 -3.35
CA GLN A 229 -23.28 -16.88 -2.34
C GLN A 229 -22.54 -16.90 -0.99
N PRO A 230 -23.24 -16.79 0.17
CA PRO A 230 -22.62 -16.81 1.50
C PRO A 230 -21.69 -18.00 1.78
N ILE A 231 -21.94 -19.14 1.13
CA ILE A 231 -21.13 -20.34 1.26
C ILE A 231 -19.67 -20.15 0.78
N TYR A 232 -19.38 -19.16 -0.08
CA TYR A 232 -18.04 -18.92 -0.64
C TYR A 232 -17.28 -17.75 -0.02
N ILE A 233 -17.98 -16.81 0.63
CA ILE A 233 -17.43 -15.55 1.16
C ILE A 233 -17.44 -15.54 2.71
N THR A 234 -16.90 -14.53 3.41
CA THR A 234 -16.48 -14.64 4.85
C THR A 234 -17.24 -13.73 5.86
N ASP A 235 -17.05 -13.93 7.19
CA ASP A 235 -17.89 -13.42 8.31
C ASP A 235 -17.86 -11.88 8.56
N LYS A 236 -18.70 -11.28 9.44
CA LYS A 236 -18.66 -9.80 9.67
C LYS A 236 -17.40 -9.24 10.37
N ASP A 237 -16.53 -10.07 10.95
CA ASP A 237 -15.59 -9.62 12.01
C ASP A 237 -14.26 -8.92 11.59
N ILE A 238 -14.07 -8.42 10.35
CA ILE A 238 -12.86 -7.63 9.99
C ILE A 238 -13.25 -6.23 9.51
N THR A 239 -14.08 -6.13 8.47
CA THR A 239 -14.26 -4.92 7.64
C THR A 239 -15.73 -4.52 7.52
N ASP A 240 -15.98 -3.21 7.54
CA ASP A 240 -17.20 -2.62 6.99
C ASP A 240 -17.14 -2.67 5.44
N TYR A 241 -18.21 -2.26 4.74
CA TYR A 241 -18.17 -2.16 3.27
C TYR A 241 -17.25 -1.02 2.80
N ASP A 242 -16.38 -1.30 1.83
CA ASP A 242 -15.26 -0.45 1.46
C ASP A 242 -15.33 0.09 0.03
N PHE A 243 -15.85 1.31 -0.11
CA PHE A 243 -15.86 2.06 -1.37
C PHE A 243 -14.47 2.40 -1.93
N ASP A 244 -13.41 2.31 -1.12
CA ASP A 244 -12.03 2.66 -1.46
C ASP A 244 -11.14 1.42 -1.72
N SER A 245 -11.67 0.20 -1.54
CA SER A 245 -10.95 -1.04 -1.81
C SER A 245 -10.48 -1.09 -3.26
N ILE A 246 -9.24 -1.53 -3.48
CA ILE A 246 -8.71 -1.78 -4.82
C ILE A 246 -9.51 -2.87 -5.57
N MET A 247 -10.30 -3.66 -4.84
CA MET A 247 -11.19 -4.71 -5.35
C MET A 247 -12.61 -4.23 -5.64
N HIS A 248 -12.94 -2.96 -5.42
CA HIS A 248 -14.22 -2.37 -5.83
C HIS A 248 -14.19 -1.98 -7.31
N TYR A 249 -15.26 -2.29 -8.06
CA TYR A 249 -15.45 -1.82 -9.44
C TYR A 249 -15.63 -0.31 -9.54
N SER A 250 -15.30 0.26 -10.70
CA SER A 250 -15.63 1.65 -11.03
C SER A 250 -17.15 1.88 -11.11
N ALA A 251 -17.58 3.14 -10.99
CA ALA A 251 -18.99 3.52 -11.16
C ALA A 251 -19.54 3.23 -12.57
N TYR A 252 -18.65 3.05 -13.56
CA TYR A 252 -18.94 2.90 -14.99
C TYR A 252 -18.53 1.51 -15.53
N ALA A 253 -18.18 0.56 -14.65
CA ALA A 253 -17.72 -0.77 -15.01
C ALA A 253 -18.75 -1.45 -15.94
N PHE A 254 -18.31 -2.06 -17.04
CA PHE A 254 -19.18 -2.74 -18.02
C PHE A 254 -20.41 -1.93 -18.46
N ASN A 255 -20.26 -0.61 -18.61
CA ASN A 255 -21.31 0.23 -19.18
C ASN A 255 -21.70 -0.24 -20.60
N LYS A 256 -22.97 -0.03 -20.96
CA LYS A 256 -23.50 -0.27 -22.30
C LYS A 256 -23.11 0.83 -23.28
N GLU A 257 -23.05 2.06 -22.80
CA GLU A 257 -22.67 3.28 -23.52
C GLU A 257 -21.84 4.19 -22.59
N SER A 258 -20.86 4.91 -23.15
CA SER A 258 -19.90 5.69 -22.37
C SER A 258 -20.59 6.74 -21.48
N GLY A 259 -20.10 6.90 -20.25
CA GLY A 259 -20.69 7.80 -19.25
C GLY A 259 -21.90 7.24 -18.48
N LEU A 260 -22.48 6.10 -18.88
CA LEU A 260 -23.55 5.46 -18.10
C LEU A 260 -22.99 4.79 -16.84
N LYS A 261 -23.49 5.18 -15.67
CA LYS A 261 -23.13 4.56 -14.39
C LYS A 261 -23.88 3.24 -14.20
N THR A 262 -23.14 2.15 -14.03
CA THR A 262 -23.66 0.82 -13.69
C THR A 262 -23.74 0.61 -12.18
N ILE A 263 -22.94 1.33 -11.38
CA ILE A 263 -22.97 1.29 -9.91
C ILE A 263 -23.21 2.69 -9.36
N ILE A 264 -24.29 2.86 -8.59
CA ILE A 264 -24.65 4.12 -7.92
C ILE A 264 -24.67 3.88 -6.39
N PRO A 265 -23.84 4.60 -5.60
CA PRO A 265 -23.90 4.57 -4.14
C PRO A 265 -25.25 5.05 -3.60
N LYS A 266 -25.70 4.46 -2.49
CA LYS A 266 -26.90 4.92 -1.78
C LYS A 266 -26.59 6.17 -0.94
N ASP A 267 -27.61 7.00 -0.72
CA ASP A 267 -27.49 8.29 -0.05
C ASP A 267 -26.74 8.19 1.27
N ASN A 268 -25.74 9.07 1.45
CA ASN A 268 -24.86 9.14 2.63
C ASN A 268 -24.01 7.89 2.91
N LYS A 269 -23.93 6.90 2.01
CA LYS A 269 -23.07 5.71 2.17
C LYS A 269 -21.63 5.94 1.67
N LEU A 270 -21.43 6.59 0.51
CA LEU A 270 -20.09 6.91 0.00
C LEU A 270 -19.41 7.98 0.88
N PRO A 271 -18.22 7.73 1.45
CA PRO A 271 -17.49 8.75 2.21
C PRO A 271 -16.92 9.85 1.29
N LYS A 272 -16.83 11.08 1.79
CA LYS A 272 -16.33 12.22 1.00
C LYS A 272 -14.85 12.04 0.62
N GLY A 273 -14.56 12.17 -0.67
CA GLY A 273 -13.20 12.09 -1.22
C GLY A 273 -12.80 10.70 -1.75
N ILE A 274 -13.65 9.68 -1.57
CA ILE A 274 -13.43 8.32 -2.08
C ILE A 274 -13.86 8.23 -3.55
N LEU A 275 -13.05 7.53 -4.36
CA LEU A 275 -13.33 7.25 -5.77
C LEU A 275 -13.48 5.74 -5.97
N MET A 276 -14.72 5.26 -6.13
CA MET A 276 -14.98 3.85 -6.47
C MET A 276 -14.25 3.45 -7.75
N GLY A 277 -13.59 2.30 -7.74
CA GLY A 277 -12.78 1.83 -8.87
C GLY A 277 -11.34 2.35 -8.87
N GLN A 278 -10.87 2.95 -7.77
CA GLN A 278 -9.46 3.33 -7.67
C GLN A 278 -8.53 2.11 -7.88
N ARG A 279 -7.39 2.38 -8.53
CA ARG A 279 -6.29 1.42 -8.78
C ARG A 279 -4.94 2.08 -8.50
N THR A 280 -4.88 2.89 -7.45
CA THR A 280 -3.72 3.70 -7.04
C THR A 280 -3.12 3.26 -5.72
N HIS A 281 -3.93 2.69 -4.82
CA HIS A 281 -3.48 2.24 -3.50
C HIS A 281 -4.27 1.03 -2.97
N PHE A 282 -3.83 0.45 -1.85
CA PHE A 282 -4.65 -0.45 -1.04
C PHE A 282 -5.36 0.36 0.04
N SER A 283 -6.60 0.03 0.34
CA SER A 283 -7.29 0.63 1.49
C SER A 283 -6.77 0.06 2.82
N GLU A 284 -7.14 0.69 3.95
CA GLU A 284 -6.88 0.10 5.26
C GLU A 284 -7.56 -1.26 5.44
N ASN A 285 -8.70 -1.48 4.79
CA ASN A 285 -9.48 -2.72 4.86
C ASN A 285 -8.85 -3.84 4.01
N ASP A 286 -8.44 -3.56 2.77
CA ASP A 286 -7.70 -4.51 1.91
C ASP A 286 -6.53 -5.14 2.69
N LEU A 287 -5.68 -4.27 3.27
CA LEU A 287 -4.51 -4.71 4.02
C LEU A 287 -4.88 -5.44 5.31
N LYS A 288 -5.96 -5.05 5.98
CA LYS A 288 -6.45 -5.71 7.20
C LYS A 288 -7.01 -7.11 6.92
N GLU A 289 -7.61 -7.32 5.75
CA GLU A 289 -8.12 -8.62 5.31
C GLU A 289 -6.98 -9.57 4.92
N ILE A 290 -5.99 -9.10 4.15
CA ILE A 290 -4.74 -9.86 3.90
C ILE A 290 -4.13 -10.27 5.25
N ARG A 291 -4.05 -9.34 6.21
CA ARG A 291 -3.39 -9.57 7.49
C ARG A 291 -4.09 -10.61 8.38
N GLU A 292 -5.42 -10.64 8.41
CA GLU A 292 -6.17 -11.69 9.12
C GLU A 292 -6.07 -13.04 8.39
N MET A 293 -6.26 -13.08 7.07
CA MET A 293 -6.22 -14.31 6.27
C MET A 293 -4.91 -15.07 6.44
N TYR A 294 -3.79 -14.34 6.35
CA TYR A 294 -2.44 -14.90 6.41
C TYR A 294 -1.82 -14.91 7.81
N GLY A 295 -2.63 -14.68 8.86
CA GLY A 295 -2.20 -14.82 10.25
C GLY A 295 -1.07 -13.87 10.66
N CYS A 296 -1.08 -12.66 10.11
CA CYS A 296 -0.04 -11.66 10.31
C CYS A 296 -0.04 -11.12 11.75
N THR A 297 0.78 -11.71 12.62
CA THR A 297 0.98 -11.26 14.01
C THR A 297 2.36 -10.69 14.24
N GLY A 298 2.45 -9.64 15.06
CA GLY A 298 3.72 -9.09 15.55
C GLY A 298 4.50 -10.04 16.48
N PRO A 299 5.71 -9.66 16.90
CA PRO A 299 6.66 -10.55 17.61
C PRO A 299 6.14 -11.18 18.92
N ASN A 300 5.10 -10.61 19.52
CA ASN A 300 4.48 -11.09 20.76
C ASN A 300 3.14 -11.82 20.54
N GLY A 301 2.73 -12.08 19.30
CA GLY A 301 1.37 -12.53 18.95
C GLY A 301 0.34 -11.39 18.87
N GLU A 302 0.80 -10.13 18.83
CA GLU A 302 -0.06 -8.95 18.70
C GLU A 302 -0.66 -8.86 17.28
N THR A 303 -1.98 -8.89 17.16
CA THR A 303 -2.69 -8.51 15.93
C THR A 303 -2.73 -6.99 15.78
N TYR A 304 -3.11 -6.51 14.59
CA TYR A 304 -3.28 -5.07 14.32
C TYR A 304 -4.55 -4.52 14.99
N GLU A 305 -4.49 -4.23 16.30
CA GLU A 305 -5.57 -3.51 16.99
C GLU A 305 -5.61 -2.03 16.57
N ASP A 306 -6.74 -1.64 15.99
CA ASP A 306 -7.15 -0.27 15.76
C ASP A 306 -7.11 0.55 17.08
N ASN A 307 -6.13 1.45 17.18
CA ASN A 307 -5.97 2.30 18.36
C ASN A 307 -6.89 3.54 18.34
N SER A 308 -7.60 3.85 17.25
CA SER A 308 -8.51 5.02 17.16
C SER A 308 -9.67 4.94 18.17
N LYS A 309 -10.10 3.72 18.50
CA LYS A 309 -11.26 3.45 19.38
C LYS A 309 -10.91 3.53 20.88
N ARG A 310 -9.64 3.75 21.26
CA ARG A 310 -9.21 3.88 22.66
C ARG A 310 -9.45 5.31 23.19
N LYS A 311 -10.68 5.57 23.67
CA LYS A 311 -11.03 6.82 24.36
C LYS A 311 -9.97 7.23 25.40
N PRO A 312 -9.47 8.49 25.40
CA PRO A 312 -8.45 8.94 26.34
C PRO A 312 -8.86 8.73 27.80
N LYS A 313 -8.05 7.98 28.56
CA LYS A 313 -8.22 7.88 30.02
C LYS A 313 -7.81 9.20 30.65
N THR A 314 -8.79 9.97 31.10
CA THR A 314 -8.58 11.26 31.77
C THR A 314 -7.61 11.10 32.95
N PRO A 315 -6.54 11.90 33.06
CA PRO A 315 -5.62 11.82 34.19
C PRO A 315 -6.36 12.10 35.51
N LYS A 316 -6.35 11.15 36.45
CA LYS A 316 -6.84 11.39 37.80
C LYS A 316 -5.84 12.26 38.57
N THR A 317 -6.12 13.56 38.65
CA THR A 317 -5.39 14.51 39.48
C THR A 317 -5.34 14.02 40.93
N LYS A 318 -4.14 13.83 41.48
CA LYS A 318 -3.97 13.62 42.92
C LYS A 318 -3.97 14.98 43.61
N SER A 319 -5.10 15.37 44.21
CA SER A 319 -5.11 16.42 45.22
C SER A 319 -4.59 15.86 46.55
N GLU A 320 -3.41 16.31 46.98
CA GLU A 320 -3.00 16.09 48.36
C GLU A 320 -3.81 16.96 49.31
N THR A 321 -4.38 16.36 50.35
CA THR A 321 -4.77 17.07 51.57
C THR A 321 -4.35 16.20 52.76
N LYS A 322 -3.68 16.83 53.73
CA LYS A 322 -3.33 16.21 55.00
C LYS A 322 -4.52 16.36 55.95
N GLU A 323 -4.75 15.38 56.83
CA GLU A 323 -4.41 15.54 58.25
C GLU A 323 -4.65 14.26 59.09
N ASN A 324 -3.84 14.15 60.15
CA ASN A 324 -4.10 13.59 61.49
C ASN A 324 -5.21 12.53 61.69
N GLY A 325 -4.87 11.36 62.30
CA GLY A 325 -5.91 10.34 62.56
C GLY A 325 -5.69 9.20 63.57
N GLY A 326 -4.52 9.00 64.18
CA GLY A 326 -4.37 8.24 65.45
C GLY A 326 -4.66 6.72 65.54
N SER A 327 -4.08 6.14 66.59
CA SER A 327 -4.46 4.90 67.29
C SER A 327 -4.17 3.49 66.72
N GLN A 328 -3.27 2.83 67.46
CA GLN A 328 -3.07 1.40 67.71
C GLN A 328 -4.31 0.48 67.55
N THR A 329 -4.12 -0.77 67.08
CA THR A 329 -3.99 -1.93 68.00
C THR A 329 -3.56 -3.26 67.38
N LYS A 330 -2.94 -4.07 68.24
CA LYS A 330 -2.41 -5.44 68.06
C LYS A 330 -3.50 -6.50 67.78
N LYS A 331 -3.15 -7.52 66.99
CA LYS A 331 -3.02 -8.98 67.33
C LYS A 331 -2.69 -9.75 66.03
N THR A 332 -1.70 -10.66 65.91
CA THR A 332 -1.58 -12.06 66.43
C THR A 332 -2.82 -12.93 66.17
N LYS A 333 -2.74 -14.22 65.80
CA LYS A 333 -1.65 -15.24 65.83
C LYS A 333 -2.02 -16.41 64.87
N SER A 334 -1.12 -17.00 64.09
CA SER A 334 -0.59 -18.40 64.22
C SER A 334 -0.33 -18.99 62.80
N ILE A 335 0.62 -19.89 62.45
CA ILE A 335 1.17 -21.13 63.08
C ILE A 335 0.16 -22.31 62.91
N ASN A 336 0.43 -23.46 62.25
CA ASN A 336 1.70 -24.10 61.82
C ASN A 336 1.51 -25.30 60.83
N THR A 337 2.58 -25.78 60.15
CA THR A 337 3.06 -27.21 60.03
C THR A 337 2.15 -28.34 59.42
N VAL A 338 2.59 -29.31 58.59
CA VAL A 338 3.90 -29.64 57.94
C VAL A 338 3.76 -30.59 56.71
N GLN A 339 4.90 -30.85 56.05
CA GLN A 339 5.14 -31.76 54.92
C GLN A 339 4.94 -33.27 55.20
N SER A 340 4.93 -34.09 54.14
CA SER A 340 5.84 -35.26 54.05
C SER A 340 6.13 -35.65 52.58
N LYS A 341 7.12 -36.53 52.35
CA LYS A 341 7.57 -37.05 51.03
C LYS A 341 7.74 -38.56 51.09
N SER A 342 7.63 -39.26 49.96
CA SER A 342 8.46 -40.47 49.71
C SER A 342 8.58 -40.81 48.22
N ASN A 343 9.72 -41.41 47.83
CA ASN A 343 9.95 -42.03 46.53
C ASN A 343 10.05 -43.56 46.74
N LYS A 344 9.65 -44.39 45.75
CA LYS A 344 10.55 -45.40 45.12
C LYS A 344 9.90 -46.25 44.02
N GLU A 345 10.74 -46.58 43.06
CA GLU A 345 10.66 -47.59 41.99
C GLU A 345 11.44 -48.87 42.42
N PRO A 346 11.63 -49.93 41.57
CA PRO A 346 10.85 -50.43 40.42
C PRO A 346 10.66 -51.99 40.44
N LYS A 347 10.02 -52.58 39.42
CA LYS A 347 10.52 -53.79 38.68
C LYS A 347 9.64 -54.19 37.47
N GLU A 348 10.21 -54.97 36.56
CA GLU A 348 9.70 -55.31 35.21
C GLU A 348 8.90 -56.63 35.14
N LYS A 349 8.12 -56.83 34.05
CA LYS A 349 8.35 -57.95 33.10
C LYS A 349 7.60 -57.86 31.75
N GLU A 350 8.40 -57.84 30.68
CA GLU A 350 8.28 -58.56 29.39
C GLU A 350 6.95 -58.72 28.60
N GLY A 351 7.02 -58.40 27.29
CA GLY A 351 6.10 -58.89 26.23
C GLY A 351 5.22 -57.82 25.58
N ASN A 352 5.15 -57.64 24.25
CA ASN A 352 5.92 -58.25 23.15
C ASN A 352 6.10 -57.24 21.97
N GLN A 353 6.89 -57.59 20.96
CA GLN A 353 7.47 -56.67 19.97
C GLN A 353 6.63 -56.47 18.69
N THR A 354 6.72 -55.29 18.07
CA THR A 354 7.14 -55.15 16.64
C THR A 354 7.40 -53.68 16.24
N LYS A 355 8.04 -53.47 15.07
CA LYS A 355 8.26 -52.18 14.37
C LYS A 355 9.16 -51.14 15.08
N LYS A 356 10.39 -51.54 15.44
CA LYS A 356 11.55 -50.64 15.30
C LYS A 356 12.02 -50.63 13.85
N ILE A 357 12.23 -49.44 13.27
CA ILE A 357 13.26 -49.09 12.27
C ILE A 357 13.19 -47.56 12.06
N LYS A 358 14.33 -46.90 11.83
CA LYS A 358 14.49 -45.43 11.61
C LYS A 358 13.91 -44.52 12.71
N LYS A 359 14.56 -44.52 13.89
CA LYS A 359 14.58 -43.35 14.79
C LYS A 359 15.98 -43.10 15.37
N GLN A 360 16.90 -42.72 14.47
CA GLN A 360 18.25 -42.26 14.80
C GLN A 360 18.81 -41.46 13.60
N ASN A 361 18.50 -40.15 13.58
CA ASN A 361 19.22 -39.05 12.89
C ASN A 361 18.38 -37.77 13.04
N THR A 362 18.33 -37.23 14.26
CA THR A 362 17.57 -36.00 14.56
C THR A 362 18.16 -35.30 15.79
N ALA A 363 19.47 -35.07 15.77
CA ALA A 363 20.22 -34.45 16.87
C ALA A 363 21.18 -33.33 16.41
N GLN A 364 21.03 -32.82 15.18
CA GLN A 364 21.88 -31.75 14.66
C GLN A 364 21.16 -30.90 13.60
N SER A 365 20.13 -30.16 14.03
CA SER A 365 19.76 -28.86 13.44
C SER A 365 18.94 -28.07 14.46
N LYS A 366 19.63 -27.21 15.20
CA LYS A 366 19.10 -26.05 15.93
C LYS A 366 20.18 -24.98 15.79
N ASN A 367 19.75 -23.73 15.63
CA ASN A 367 20.58 -22.60 15.18
C ASN A 367 20.94 -22.68 13.69
N ASN A 368 19.95 -22.47 12.82
CA ASN A 368 20.03 -21.39 11.85
C ASN A 368 18.82 -20.48 12.10
N LYS A 369 19.09 -19.26 12.57
CA LYS A 369 18.20 -18.12 12.35
C LYS A 369 18.92 -17.31 11.28
N GLU A 370 18.51 -17.52 10.03
CA GLU A 370 18.96 -16.69 8.91
C GLU A 370 18.21 -15.35 8.98
N ASP A 371 18.81 -14.29 8.43
CA ASP A 371 18.39 -12.92 8.69
C ASP A 371 16.99 -12.59 8.14
N GLU A 372 16.08 -12.20 9.04
CA GLU A 372 14.90 -11.40 8.68
C GLU A 372 15.40 -9.98 8.32
N GLY A 373 15.88 -9.84 7.07
CA GLY A 373 16.39 -8.57 6.52
C GLY A 373 15.33 -7.48 6.62
N ALA A 374 15.64 -6.42 7.34
CA ALA A 374 14.64 -5.41 7.68
C ALA A 374 14.43 -4.41 6.55
N PHE A 375 13.16 -4.14 6.29
CA PHE A 375 12.71 -3.14 5.33
C PHE A 375 11.95 -2.03 6.06
N LEU A 376 12.18 -0.77 5.66
CA LEU A 376 11.42 0.38 6.12
C LEU A 376 11.07 1.23 4.90
N PHE A 377 9.77 1.45 4.67
CA PHE A 377 9.28 2.45 3.73
C PHE A 377 8.44 3.49 4.48
N CYS A 378 8.56 4.77 4.10
CA CYS A 378 7.78 5.87 4.67
C CYS A 378 7.67 7.07 3.73
N ASP A 379 6.53 7.14 3.04
CA ASP A 379 6.01 8.28 2.28
C ASP A 379 5.28 9.33 3.15
N PHE A 380 5.22 9.09 4.46
CA PHE A 380 4.40 9.82 5.43
C PHE A 380 2.89 9.95 5.10
N GLU A 381 2.35 9.29 4.08
CA GLU A 381 1.01 9.59 3.55
C GLU A 381 -0.15 9.12 4.43
N SER A 382 0.07 8.04 5.19
CA SER A 382 -0.90 7.52 6.17
C SER A 382 -0.56 7.90 7.61
N SER A 383 0.73 8.06 7.93
CA SER A 383 1.19 8.20 9.32
C SER A 383 2.63 8.72 9.41
N SER A 384 3.14 8.95 10.62
CA SER A 384 4.57 9.18 10.85
C SER A 384 5.42 7.88 10.87
N CYS A 385 4.92 6.74 10.38
CA CYS A 385 5.65 5.47 10.24
C CYS A 385 6.42 4.99 11.50
N LYS A 386 5.95 5.36 12.69
CA LYS A 386 6.63 5.16 14.00
C LYS A 386 8.00 5.86 14.12
N PHE A 387 8.30 6.85 13.28
CA PHE A 387 9.28 7.88 13.60
C PHE A 387 8.91 8.55 14.92
N SER A 388 9.92 8.82 15.74
CA SER A 388 9.76 9.23 17.14
C SER A 388 10.64 10.43 17.45
N LYS A 389 10.17 11.36 18.29
CA LYS A 389 11.02 12.47 18.74
C LYS A 389 12.30 11.91 19.35
N ASP A 390 13.44 12.44 18.93
CA ASP A 390 14.70 12.25 19.61
C ASP A 390 14.68 12.96 20.97
N THR A 391 14.53 12.19 22.06
CA THR A 391 14.43 12.75 23.41
C THR A 391 15.75 13.28 23.96
N SER A 392 16.85 13.20 23.20
CA SER A 392 18.12 13.85 23.54
C SER A 392 18.29 15.23 22.87
N LEU A 393 17.27 15.69 22.12
CA LEU A 393 17.26 16.95 21.38
C LEU A 393 16.07 17.85 21.80
N ASP A 394 16.20 19.15 21.53
CA ASP A 394 15.34 20.20 22.08
C ASP A 394 13.88 20.03 21.60
N PHE A 395 13.68 19.82 20.29
CA PHE A 395 12.37 19.64 19.68
C PHE A 395 12.28 18.40 18.79
N GLY A 396 11.05 18.04 18.41
CA GLY A 396 10.75 16.90 17.54
C GLY A 396 10.26 17.37 16.19
N TRP A 397 10.36 16.51 15.18
CA TRP A 397 9.82 16.77 13.86
C TRP A 397 8.30 16.53 13.83
N THR A 398 7.62 17.17 12.90
CA THR A 398 6.16 17.18 12.76
C THR A 398 5.73 16.81 11.35
N ARG A 399 4.55 16.18 11.22
CA ARG A 399 3.95 15.80 9.93
C ARG A 399 3.05 16.93 9.44
N SER A 400 3.21 17.36 8.19
CA SER A 400 2.43 18.45 7.58
C SER A 400 2.21 18.20 6.08
N SER A 401 1.38 19.04 5.46
CA SER A 401 0.95 18.95 4.06
C SER A 401 0.84 20.35 3.44
N GLY A 402 1.35 20.55 2.23
CA GLY A 402 1.40 21.87 1.59
C GLY A 402 2.46 22.80 2.22
N ASN A 403 2.24 24.11 2.18
CA ASN A 403 3.18 25.11 2.71
C ASN A 403 3.43 24.98 4.23
N THR A 404 4.65 25.28 4.69
CA THR A 404 4.96 25.45 6.12
C THR A 404 4.49 26.81 6.66
N ASN A 405 4.68 27.07 7.96
CA ASN A 405 4.13 28.24 8.64
C ASN A 405 4.79 29.59 8.29
N THR A 406 5.95 29.62 7.62
CA THR A 406 6.63 30.87 7.28
C THR A 406 6.84 31.06 5.78
N GLU A 407 6.54 32.25 5.28
CA GLU A 407 6.70 32.61 3.86
C GLU A 407 8.19 32.50 3.43
N ASP A 408 8.41 32.08 2.19
CA ASP A 408 9.73 31.82 1.59
C ASP A 408 10.56 30.73 2.30
N THR A 409 9.92 29.71 2.89
CA THR A 409 10.60 28.55 3.50
C THR A 409 9.88 27.24 3.24
N GLY A 410 10.61 26.14 3.45
CA GLY A 410 10.08 24.77 3.42
C GLY A 410 9.53 24.34 2.06
N PRO A 411 9.04 23.10 1.95
CA PRO A 411 8.40 22.62 0.73
C PRO A 411 7.00 23.24 0.56
N SER A 412 6.68 23.65 -0.67
CA SER A 412 5.32 24.10 -1.05
C SER A 412 4.33 22.95 -1.32
N ARG A 413 4.86 21.71 -1.43
CA ARG A 413 4.19 20.45 -1.79
C ARG A 413 5.03 19.27 -1.29
N ASP A 414 4.40 18.14 -1.03
CA ASP A 414 5.10 16.88 -0.75
C ASP A 414 5.92 16.38 -1.95
N HIS A 415 6.73 15.33 -1.76
CA HIS A 415 7.43 14.65 -2.85
C HIS A 415 6.55 13.58 -3.49
N THR A 416 6.04 12.63 -2.69
CA THR A 416 5.37 11.38 -3.12
C THR A 416 4.25 11.57 -4.16
N LYS A 417 3.37 12.55 -3.92
CA LYS A 417 2.21 12.94 -4.73
C LYS A 417 2.41 14.31 -5.42
N GLY A 418 3.50 15.01 -5.12
CA GLY A 418 3.88 16.27 -5.77
C GLY A 418 2.85 17.40 -5.66
N ASN A 419 2.04 17.47 -4.58
CA ASN A 419 1.01 18.52 -4.46
C ASN A 419 0.75 18.97 -3.01
N LYS A 420 -0.31 19.75 -2.77
CA LYS A 420 -0.59 20.32 -1.43
C LYS A 420 -1.38 19.39 -0.50
N ARG A 421 -1.81 18.21 -0.98
CA ARG A 421 -2.61 17.23 -0.22
C ARG A 421 -1.80 16.04 0.28
N GLY A 422 -0.60 15.82 -0.25
CA GLY A 422 0.32 14.84 0.29
C GLY A 422 1.05 15.36 1.53
N TYR A 423 1.76 14.48 2.21
CA TYR A 423 2.34 14.72 3.53
C TYR A 423 3.84 14.45 3.57
N TYR A 424 4.57 15.32 4.26
CA TYR A 424 6.00 15.15 4.54
C TYR A 424 6.25 15.31 6.05
N TYR A 425 7.49 15.07 6.48
CA TYR A 425 7.91 15.22 7.86
C TYR A 425 9.01 16.29 7.97
N TYR A 426 8.82 17.29 8.82
CA TYR A 426 9.71 18.46 8.87
C TYR A 426 10.08 18.92 10.29
N ALA A 427 11.23 19.56 10.40
CA ALA A 427 11.63 20.36 11.55
C ALA A 427 11.18 21.81 11.34
N GLU A 428 10.16 22.21 12.09
CA GLU A 428 9.68 23.59 12.17
C GLU A 428 10.76 24.52 12.75
N ALA A 429 11.08 25.61 12.04
CA ALA A 429 12.03 26.61 12.50
C ALA A 429 11.42 27.63 13.47
N THR A 430 10.13 27.92 13.36
CA THR A 430 9.45 28.96 14.16
C THR A 430 9.57 28.69 15.66
N GLY A 431 10.16 29.64 16.40
CA GLY A 431 10.38 29.52 17.85
C GLY A 431 11.54 28.61 18.28
N HIS A 432 12.21 27.95 17.33
CA HIS A 432 13.31 27.00 17.58
C HIS A 432 14.70 27.57 17.22
N ALA A 433 14.84 28.89 17.15
CA ALA A 433 16.11 29.57 16.92
C ALA A 433 17.21 29.11 17.90
N ALA A 434 18.40 28.84 17.35
CA ALA A 434 19.57 28.24 18.02
C ALA A 434 19.40 26.81 18.59
N GLN A 435 18.24 26.17 18.44
CA GLN A 435 17.96 24.82 18.95
C GLN A 435 18.27 23.73 17.93
N VAL A 436 18.31 22.47 18.40
CA VAL A 436 18.48 21.27 17.57
C VAL A 436 17.26 20.37 17.73
N GLY A 437 16.62 20.02 16.62
CA GLY A 437 15.42 19.17 16.56
C GLY A 437 15.70 17.88 15.81
N GLY A 438 15.16 16.76 16.30
CA GLY A 438 15.47 15.46 15.71
C GLY A 438 14.35 14.42 15.80
N THR A 439 14.42 13.48 14.87
CA THR A 439 13.58 12.29 14.84
C THR A 439 14.39 11.02 14.61
N LEU A 440 13.93 9.93 15.20
CA LEU A 440 14.53 8.61 15.12
C LEU A 440 13.57 7.65 14.40
N SER A 441 14.09 6.95 13.39
CA SER A 441 13.39 5.86 12.72
C SER A 441 13.08 4.69 13.68
N PRO A 442 12.24 3.71 13.29
CA PRO A 442 12.10 2.45 14.02
C PRO A 442 13.42 1.71 14.24
N LYS A 443 13.47 0.78 15.20
CA LYS A 443 14.70 0.02 15.54
C LYS A 443 14.96 -1.12 14.57
N ILE A 444 16.00 -0.97 13.75
CA ILE A 444 16.43 -1.87 12.67
C ILE A 444 17.49 -2.87 13.19
N PRO A 445 17.45 -4.17 12.86
CA PRO A 445 18.50 -5.15 13.15
C PRO A 445 19.90 -4.73 12.68
N PRO A 446 20.99 -5.40 13.13
CA PRO A 446 22.30 -5.31 12.48
C PRO A 446 22.25 -5.67 10.98
N GLY A 447 23.32 -5.38 10.26
CA GLY A 447 23.50 -5.72 8.85
C GLY A 447 23.96 -4.55 7.97
N THR A 448 24.04 -4.80 6.66
CA THR A 448 24.32 -3.81 5.63
C THR A 448 23.00 -3.39 4.96
N TYR A 449 22.75 -2.09 4.88
CA TYR A 449 21.51 -1.50 4.36
C TYR A 449 21.78 -0.28 3.47
N CYS A 450 20.87 0.01 2.54
CA CYS A 450 20.84 1.25 1.78
C CYS A 450 19.73 2.13 2.35
N LEU A 451 20.10 3.31 2.86
CA LEU A 451 19.17 4.37 3.18
C LEU A 451 19.04 5.27 1.95
N ASP A 452 17.85 5.31 1.37
CA ASP A 452 17.43 6.19 0.27
C ASP A 452 16.32 7.11 0.80
N PHE A 453 16.38 8.42 0.56
CA PHE A 453 15.34 9.34 1.00
C PHE A 453 15.40 10.67 0.24
N TRP A 454 14.28 11.41 0.28
CA TRP A 454 14.21 12.77 -0.23
C TRP A 454 14.22 13.79 0.90
N PHE A 455 14.82 14.95 0.65
CA PHE A 455 14.90 16.05 1.60
C PHE A 455 14.72 17.41 0.93
N HIS A 456 14.24 18.40 1.70
CA HIS A 456 14.02 19.78 1.25
C HIS A 456 14.57 20.75 2.30
N MET A 457 15.20 21.84 1.84
CA MET A 457 15.98 22.77 2.68
C MET A 457 15.92 24.19 2.10
N TYR A 458 14.73 24.80 2.13
CA TYR A 458 14.48 26.13 1.59
C TYR A 458 14.26 27.20 2.67
N GLY A 459 14.86 28.37 2.45
CA GLY A 459 14.71 29.55 3.31
C GLY A 459 16.02 30.29 3.59
N SER A 460 15.92 31.59 3.84
CA SER A 460 17.09 32.47 4.06
C SER A 460 17.94 32.08 5.28
N GLN A 461 17.32 31.47 6.29
CA GLN A 461 17.95 31.15 7.57
C GLN A 461 18.11 29.64 7.84
N VAL A 462 17.86 28.77 6.84
CA VAL A 462 18.07 27.30 6.96
C VAL A 462 19.43 26.98 7.59
N GLY A 463 19.43 26.08 8.58
CA GLY A 463 20.59 25.72 9.37
C GLY A 463 21.41 24.56 8.80
N ASP A 464 21.78 23.62 9.65
CA ASP A 464 22.37 22.34 9.24
C ASP A 464 21.32 21.22 9.27
N PHE A 465 21.27 20.41 8.22
CA PHE A 465 20.64 19.09 8.22
C PHE A 465 21.71 18.01 8.35
N LYS A 466 21.46 16.99 9.17
CA LYS A 466 22.41 15.92 9.49
C LYS A 466 21.67 14.59 9.61
N VAL A 467 22.30 13.53 9.10
CA VAL A 467 21.83 12.15 9.29
C VAL A 467 22.87 11.39 10.11
N PHE A 468 22.44 10.64 11.11
CA PHE A 468 23.31 9.81 11.95
C PHE A 468 22.81 8.38 12.08
N LEU A 469 23.75 7.44 12.16
CA LEU A 469 23.54 6.09 12.66
C LEU A 469 23.63 6.08 14.19
N VAL A 470 22.63 5.50 14.86
CA VAL A 470 22.55 5.39 16.33
C VAL A 470 22.44 3.92 16.70
N GLU A 471 23.58 3.29 16.98
CA GLU A 471 23.69 1.87 17.33
C GLU A 471 23.49 1.61 18.83
N GLN A 472 22.70 0.59 19.17
CA GLN A 472 22.48 0.16 20.54
C GLN A 472 23.79 -0.35 21.18
N GLY A 473 24.23 0.31 22.26
CA GLY A 473 25.44 -0.04 23.01
C GLY A 473 26.63 0.88 22.71
N LYS A 474 26.64 1.58 21.58
CA LYS A 474 27.59 2.68 21.31
C LYS A 474 27.07 3.95 22.01
N LYS A 475 28.00 4.77 22.52
CA LYS A 475 27.65 6.06 23.18
C LYS A 475 27.53 7.20 22.17
N ASP A 476 28.44 7.22 21.22
CA ASP A 476 28.56 8.26 20.20
C ASP A 476 27.73 7.89 18.97
N ARG A 477 27.29 8.91 18.22
CA ARG A 477 26.52 8.74 16.98
C ARG A 477 27.45 8.84 15.78
N THR A 478 27.42 7.85 14.90
CA THR A 478 28.18 7.90 13.64
C THR A 478 27.47 8.83 12.67
N LYS A 479 28.08 9.95 12.31
CA LYS A 479 27.52 10.92 11.36
C LYS A 479 27.64 10.39 9.93
N LEU A 480 26.52 10.21 9.26
CA LEU A 480 26.43 9.76 7.87
C LEU A 480 26.47 10.95 6.90
N LEU A 481 25.55 11.91 7.05
CA LEU A 481 25.40 13.08 6.17
C LEU A 481 25.50 14.40 6.95
N ARG A 482 25.94 15.47 6.28
CA ARG A 482 25.70 16.85 6.73
C ARG A 482 25.57 17.80 5.53
N THR A 483 24.40 18.41 5.41
CA THR A 483 24.07 19.46 4.43
C THR A 483 23.81 20.78 5.18
N SER A 484 24.12 21.92 4.58
CA SER A 484 24.10 23.23 5.26
C SER A 484 23.54 24.35 4.39
N GLY A 485 22.70 25.19 4.99
CA GLY A 485 22.11 26.36 4.34
C GLY A 485 21.07 25.99 3.27
N ASN A 486 20.52 27.04 2.65
CA ASN A 486 19.51 26.92 1.59
C ASN A 486 20.03 26.05 0.43
N GLN A 487 19.19 25.13 -0.03
CA GLN A 487 19.46 24.19 -1.10
C GLN A 487 18.69 24.47 -2.41
N GLY A 488 17.71 25.38 -2.38
CA GLY A 488 16.70 25.58 -3.42
C GLY A 488 15.30 25.16 -2.94
N ASP A 489 14.24 25.59 -3.63
CA ASP A 489 12.85 25.10 -3.44
C ASP A 489 12.60 23.86 -4.31
N ASP A 490 13.48 22.87 -4.20
CA ASP A 490 13.41 21.59 -4.89
C ASP A 490 13.72 20.47 -3.90
N TRP A 491 12.96 19.38 -4.00
CA TRP A 491 13.27 18.13 -3.32
C TRP A 491 14.55 17.52 -3.90
N LYS A 492 15.43 17.01 -3.03
CA LYS A 492 16.69 16.37 -3.40
C LYS A 492 16.78 14.96 -2.82
N ASN A 493 17.32 14.03 -3.59
CA ASN A 493 17.54 12.65 -3.16
C ASN A 493 18.95 12.48 -2.56
N GLU A 494 19.08 11.61 -1.55
CA GLU A 494 20.36 11.16 -0.98
C GLU A 494 20.31 9.63 -0.76
N GLN A 495 21.36 8.93 -1.19
CA GLN A 495 21.54 7.50 -0.95
C GLN A 495 22.80 7.23 -0.12
N ILE A 496 22.67 6.44 0.94
CA ILE A 496 23.70 6.21 1.95
C ILE A 496 23.76 4.72 2.32
N SER A 497 24.90 4.09 2.03
CA SER A 497 25.17 2.74 2.56
C SER A 497 25.47 2.79 4.06
N ILE A 498 24.82 1.91 4.83
CA ILE A 498 24.90 1.79 6.28
C ILE A 498 25.36 0.37 6.62
N ASP A 499 26.52 0.24 7.26
CA ASP A 499 26.97 -0.99 7.90
C ASP A 499 26.81 -0.87 9.42
N ALA A 500 25.95 -1.69 10.01
CA ALA A 500 25.63 -1.66 11.44
C ALA A 500 25.95 -2.99 12.14
N GLU A 501 26.83 -2.96 13.13
CA GLU A 501 27.20 -4.14 13.94
C GLU A 501 26.13 -4.48 14.99
N ASN A 502 25.34 -3.48 15.40
CA ASN A 502 24.34 -3.57 16.47
C ASN A 502 22.96 -3.10 15.98
N LYS A 503 21.91 -3.45 16.74
CA LYS A 503 20.55 -2.96 16.46
C LYS A 503 20.53 -1.42 16.49
N PHE A 504 20.08 -0.76 15.42
CA PHE A 504 20.26 0.68 15.23
C PHE A 504 18.96 1.45 14.98
N GLN A 505 19.08 2.78 14.96
CA GLN A 505 18.10 3.73 14.43
C GLN A 505 18.84 4.75 13.56
N VAL A 506 18.20 5.21 12.48
CA VAL A 506 18.63 6.39 11.73
C VAL A 506 18.04 7.61 12.42
N ALA A 507 18.88 8.61 12.69
CA ALA A 507 18.47 9.89 13.27
C ALA A 507 18.59 11.00 12.22
N PHE A 508 17.46 11.64 11.91
CA PHE A 508 17.41 12.85 11.09
C PHE A 508 17.36 14.07 12.01
N VAL A 509 18.27 15.01 11.81
CA VAL A 509 18.54 16.10 12.76
C VAL A 509 18.69 17.43 12.02
N ALA A 510 17.89 18.43 12.40
CA ALA A 510 18.01 19.80 11.97
C ALA A 510 18.55 20.66 13.12
N ALA A 511 19.57 21.49 12.87
CA ALA A 511 20.11 22.45 13.84
C ALA A 511 19.91 23.87 13.31
N MET A 512 19.03 24.63 13.95
CA MET A 512 18.56 25.93 13.47
C MET A 512 19.60 27.04 13.69
N LYS A 513 19.61 28.05 12.81
CA LYS A 513 20.49 29.22 12.98
C LYS A 513 20.13 30.00 14.26
N LYS A 514 21.09 30.78 14.77
CA LYS A 514 20.92 31.57 16.01
C LYS A 514 19.73 32.55 15.97
N ASN A 515 19.42 33.07 14.80
CA ASN A 515 18.27 33.94 14.53
C ASN A 515 17.27 33.24 13.60
N GLY A 516 17.24 31.90 13.60
CA GLY A 516 16.53 31.07 12.64
C GLY A 516 15.05 30.90 12.99
N ASP A 517 14.18 31.72 12.42
CA ASP A 517 12.74 31.51 12.29
C ASP A 517 12.33 31.12 10.86
N LYS A 518 13.06 31.60 9.83
CA LYS A 518 12.78 31.31 8.41
C LYS A 518 13.75 30.28 7.79
N GLY A 519 13.56 28.99 8.07
CA GLY A 519 14.42 27.96 7.47
C GLY A 519 14.14 26.52 7.85
N ASP A 520 12.94 26.04 7.52
CA ASP A 520 12.51 24.66 7.72
C ASP A 520 13.38 23.63 6.99
N VAL A 521 13.37 22.40 7.49
CA VAL A 521 14.01 21.24 6.87
C VAL A 521 13.01 20.09 6.84
N ALA A 522 12.71 19.54 5.66
CA ALA A 522 11.79 18.43 5.48
C ALA A 522 12.47 17.17 4.92
N ILE A 523 11.88 16.01 5.18
CA ILE A 523 12.21 14.70 4.62
C ILE A 523 10.94 13.98 4.17
N ASP A 524 11.08 13.15 3.14
CA ASP A 524 9.99 12.41 2.51
C ASP A 524 10.52 11.12 1.82
N ASP A 525 9.62 10.23 1.40
CA ASP A 525 9.90 9.04 0.58
C ASP A 525 11.02 8.12 1.13
N ILE A 526 11.14 8.00 2.46
CA ILE A 526 12.26 7.32 3.13
C ILE A 526 12.19 5.81 2.93
N ARG A 527 13.28 5.22 2.44
CA ARG A 527 13.47 3.79 2.21
C ARG A 527 14.72 3.31 2.93
N ILE A 528 14.64 2.18 3.62
CA ILE A 528 15.82 1.45 4.10
C ILE A 528 15.66 0.00 3.65
N THR A 529 16.52 -0.40 2.71
CA THR A 529 16.52 -1.72 2.06
C THR A 529 17.79 -2.49 2.45
N SER A 530 17.80 -3.82 2.29
CA SER A 530 18.96 -4.65 2.64
C SER A 530 20.00 -4.70 1.51
N GLY A 531 21.29 -4.62 1.85
CA GLY A 531 22.40 -4.47 0.89
C GLY A 531 22.88 -3.03 0.75
N SER A 532 24.03 -2.80 0.11
CA SER A 532 24.55 -1.44 -0.13
C SER A 532 23.77 -0.70 -1.22
N CYS A 533 23.83 0.63 -1.24
CA CYS A 533 23.33 1.42 -2.38
C CYS A 533 24.19 1.19 -3.64
N GLN A 534 23.64 1.50 -4.82
CA GLN A 534 24.20 1.15 -6.14
C GLN A 534 24.92 2.32 -6.82
#